data_AF-A0A550GP68-F1
#
_entry.id   AF-A0A550GP68-F1
#
_cell.length_a   1.000
_cell.length_b   1.000
_cell.length_c   1.000
_cell.angle_alpha   90.00
_cell.angle_beta   90.00
_cell.angle_gamma   90.00
#
_symmetry.space_group_name_H-M   'P 1'
#
loop_
_entity.id
_entity.type
_entity.pdbx_description
1 polymer ?
#
loop_
_entity_poly.entity_id
_entity_poly.type
_entity_poly.pdbx_seq_one_letter_code
_entity_poly.pdbx_strand_id
1 'polypeptide(L)' 'MNIIEKILAKASNKEEVSPGEIVEANIDVAMTHDLTGPLAIKSFHEIGAKK' A
#
# COMPACT_ATOMS: atom_id res chain seq x y z
N MET A 1 4.88 -20.83 -3.65
CA MET A 1 4.67 -19.39 -3.89
C MET A 1 4.53 -19.06 -5.37
N ASN A 2 3.37 -18.52 -5.76
CA ASN A 2 3.13 -17.87 -7.04
C ASN A 2 3.75 -16.45 -7.09
N ILE A 3 3.59 -15.74 -8.21
CA ILE A 3 4.19 -14.41 -8.38
C ILE A 3 3.64 -13.35 -7.42
N ILE A 4 2.35 -13.39 -7.09
CA ILE A 4 1.70 -12.44 -6.19
C ILE A 4 2.25 -12.61 -4.78
N GLU A 5 2.35 -13.86 -4.30
CA GLU A 5 2.91 -14.18 -2.98
C GLU A 5 4.37 -13.71 -2.88
N LYS A 6 5.19 -13.90 -3.92
CA LYS A 6 6.58 -13.42 -3.92
C LYS A 6 6.69 -11.88 -3.85
N ILE A 7 5.82 -11.16 -4.58
CA ILE A 7 5.81 -9.69 -4.56
C ILE A 7 5.38 -9.19 -3.17
N LEU A 8 4.32 -9.76 -2.59
CA LEU A 8 3.83 -9.37 -1.28
C LEU A 8 4.81 -9.75 -0.16
N ALA A 9 5.43 -10.93 -0.22
CA ALA A 9 6.48 -11.34 0.73
C ALA A 9 7.65 -10.34 0.70
N LYS A 10 8.15 -10.02 -0.50
CA LYS A 10 9.21 -9.01 -0.66
C LYS A 10 8.78 -7.63 -0.13
N ALA A 11 7.59 -7.15 -0.52
CA ALA A 11 7.11 -5.83 -0.13
C ALA A 11 6.85 -5.70 1.38
N SER A 12 6.52 -6.81 2.05
CA SER A 12 6.29 -6.88 3.50
C SER A 12 7.50 -7.33 4.33
N ASN A 13 8.69 -7.45 3.72
CA ASN A 13 9.92 -7.93 4.37
C ASN A 13 9.78 -9.32 5.02
N LYS A 14 9.08 -10.25 4.35
CA LYS A 14 8.90 -11.65 4.76
C LYS A 14 9.57 -12.60 3.76
N GLU A 15 9.97 -13.78 4.23
CA GLU A 15 10.52 -14.83 3.35
C GLU A 15 9.42 -15.49 2.50
N GLU A 16 8.23 -15.66 3.06
CA GLU A 16 7.04 -16.19 2.37
C GLU A 16 5.75 -15.60 2.94
N VAL A 17 4.66 -15.73 2.19
CA VAL A 17 3.28 -15.39 2.61
C VAL A 17 2.31 -16.43 2.05
N SER A 18 1.15 -16.57 2.68
CA SER A 18 0.09 -17.50 2.25
C SER A 18 -1.23 -16.80 1.88
N PRO A 19 -2.10 -17.42 1.05
CA PRO A 19 -3.40 -16.85 0.74
C PRO A 19 -4.27 -16.69 2.00
N GLY A 20 -4.88 -15.52 2.17
CA GLY A 20 -5.65 -15.16 3.35
C GLY A 20 -4.85 -14.49 4.46
N GLU A 21 -3.53 -14.42 4.33
CA GLU A 21 -2.68 -13.65 5.24
C GLU A 21 -2.81 -12.15 4.98
N ILE A 22 -2.94 -11.36 6.06
CA ILE A 22 -2.89 -9.89 5.99
C ILE A 22 -1.45 -9.45 6.25
N VAL A 23 -0.90 -8.65 5.35
CA VAL A 23 0.47 -8.11 5.44
C VAL A 23 0.48 -6.59 5.30
N GLU A 24 1.42 -5.95 5.98
CA GLU A 24 1.77 -4.54 5.74
C GLU A 24 2.87 -4.49 4.68
N ALA A 25 2.57 -3.96 3.51
CA ALA A 25 3.46 -3.95 2.36
C ALA A 25 3.93 -2.53 2.02
N ASN A 26 5.21 -2.38 1.73
CA ASN A 26 5.78 -1.14 1.23
C ASN A 26 5.24 -0.83 -0.19
N ILE A 27 4.91 0.43 -0.42
CA ILE A 27 4.39 0.91 -1.71
C ILE A 27 5.53 1.53 -2.51
N ASP A 28 5.77 1.02 -3.73
CA ASP A 28 6.79 1.57 -4.62
C ASP A 28 6.32 2.87 -5.31
N VAL A 29 5.06 2.92 -5.73
CA VAL A 29 4.45 4.07 -6.41
C VAL A 29 3.00 4.23 -5.96
N ALA A 30 2.61 5.46 -5.59
CA ALA A 30 1.23 5.87 -5.42
C ALA A 30 0.90 6.95 -6.48
N MET A 31 -0.20 6.76 -7.21
CA MET A 31 -0.64 7.66 -8.26
C MET A 31 -2.06 8.14 -7.97
N THR A 32 -2.33 9.41 -8.26
CA THR A 32 -3.66 9.98 -8.21
C THR A 32 -3.98 10.73 -9.50
N HIS A 33 -5.27 10.88 -9.81
CA HIS A 33 -5.77 11.67 -10.93
C HIS A 33 -6.63 12.83 -10.41
N ASP A 34 -6.98 13.74 -11.32
CA ASP A 34 -7.71 14.99 -11.07
C ASP A 34 -8.77 14.94 -9.95
N LEU A 35 -9.72 14.00 -10.01
CA LEU A 35 -10.81 13.93 -9.02
C LEU A 35 -10.40 13.27 -7.70
N THR A 36 -9.55 12.25 -7.75
CA THR A 36 -9.19 11.46 -6.56
C THR A 36 -8.13 12.14 -5.69
N GLY A 37 -7.31 13.01 -6.27
CA GLY A 37 -6.24 13.72 -5.55
C GLY A 37 -6.78 14.61 -4.44
N PRO A 38 -7.73 15.52 -4.72
CA PRO A 38 -8.33 16.38 -3.70
C PRO A 38 -9.01 15.59 -2.57
N LEU A 39 -9.68 14.47 -2.88
CA LEU A 39 -10.32 13.61 -1.88
C LEU A 39 -9.29 12.95 -0.96
N ALA A 40 -8.23 12.38 -1.53
CA ALA A 40 -7.14 11.81 -0.75
C ALA A 40 -6.50 12.87 0.15
N ILE A 41 -6.15 14.05 -0.38
CA ILE A 41 -5.55 15.15 0.40
C ILE A 41 -6.44 15.56 1.58
N LYS A 42 -7.76 15.64 1.36
CA LYS A 42 -8.71 15.92 2.45
C LYS A 42 -8.62 14.87 3.56
N SER A 43 -8.61 13.58 3.22
CA SER A 43 -8.45 12.50 4.21
C SER A 43 -7.09 12.55 4.91
N PHE A 44 -6.00 12.90 4.21
CA PHE A 44 -4.68 13.09 4.83
C PHE A 44 -4.70 14.23 5.87
N HIS A 45 -5.42 15.33 5.61
CA HIS A 45 -5.61 16.40 6.60
C HIS A 45 -6.43 15.95 7.81
N GLU A 46 -7.50 15.19 7.60
CA GLU A 46 -8.36 14.67 8.68
C GLU A 46 -7.61 13.73 9.64
N ILE A 47 -6.67 12.94 9.13
CA ILE A 47 -5.81 12.06 9.96
C ILE A 47 -4.60 12.78 10.57
N GLY A 48 -4.46 14.09 10.35
CA GLY A 48 -3.36 14.90 10.89
C GLY A 48 -2.01 14.64 10.23
N ALA A 49 -1.99 14.19 8.98
CA ALA A 49 -0.74 13.98 8.26
C ALA A 49 0.00 15.31 8.05
N LYS A 50 1.31 15.29 8.29
CA LYS A 50 2.19 16.45 8.07
C LYS A 50 2.67 16.45 6.62
N LYS A 51 2.91 17.66 6.09
CA LYS A 51 3.55 17.86 4.79
C LYS A 51 5.02 17.49 4.81
#